data_AF-A0A8X6H9F7-F1
#
_entry.id   AF-A0A8X6H9F7-F1
#
_cell.length_a   1.000
_cell.length_b   1.000
_cell.length_c   1.000
_cell.angle_alpha   90.00
_cell.angle_beta   90.00
_cell.angle_gamma   90.00
#
_symmetry.space_group_name_H-M   'P 1'
#
loop_
_entity.id
_entity.type
_entity.pdbx_description
1 polymer ?
#
loop_
_entity_poly.entity_id
_entity_poly.type
_entity_poly.pdbx_seq_one_letter_code
_entity_poly.pdbx_strand_id
1 'polypeptide(L)' 'MSSFKKKIAVLGGGFAGIAATASLKEEGGFDVICFEKTSKYGGTWCYREESEEGVPSIMPTTIINHSKEMEL' A
#
# COMPACT_ATOMS: atom_id res chain seq x y z
N MET A 1 -8.54 19.88 -26.17
CA MET A 1 -8.52 20.43 -24.80
C MET A 1 -7.62 19.54 -23.96
N SER A 2 -6.54 20.07 -23.39
CA SER A 2 -5.69 19.32 -22.47
C SER A 2 -6.51 18.96 -21.24
N SER A 3 -6.80 17.68 -21.03
CA SER A 3 -7.45 17.21 -19.81
C SER A 3 -6.43 17.30 -18.68
N PHE A 4 -6.56 18.30 -17.83
CA PHE A 4 -5.75 18.42 -16.61
C PHE A 4 -6.16 17.29 -15.65
N LYS A 5 -5.34 16.22 -15.61
CA LYS A 5 -5.49 15.15 -14.63
C LYS A 5 -5.15 15.70 -13.24
N LYS A 6 -6.01 15.47 -12.25
CA LYS A 6 -5.69 15.83 -10.86
C LYS A 6 -4.54 14.94 -10.40
N LYS A 7 -3.52 15.56 -9.79
CA LYS A 7 -2.37 14.87 -9.20
C LYS A 7 -2.73 14.38 -7.81
N ILE A 8 -2.53 13.10 -7.54
CA ILE A 8 -2.82 12.47 -6.26
C ILE A 8 -1.56 11.81 -5.73
N ALA A 9 -1.18 12.17 -4.51
CA ALA A 9 -0.12 11.50 -3.77
C ALA A 9 -0.74 10.52 -2.77
N VAL A 10 -0.39 9.25 -2.89
CA VAL A 10 -0.73 8.21 -1.91
C VAL A 10 0.49 8.01 -1.01
N LEU A 11 0.29 8.11 0.31
CA LEU A 11 1.37 7.97 1.29
C LEU A 11 1.29 6.58 1.94
N GLY A 12 2.34 5.78 1.73
CA GLY A 12 2.44 4.39 2.18
C GLY A 12 2.01 3.40 1.10
N GLY A 13 2.85 2.39 0.87
CA GLY A 13 2.67 1.25 -0.02
C GLY A 13 2.27 -0.03 0.72
N GLY A 14 1.57 0.10 1.85
CA GLY A 14 0.87 -1.02 2.52
C GLY A 14 -0.43 -1.39 1.80
N PHE A 15 -1.19 -2.34 2.37
CA PHE A 15 -2.43 -2.85 1.76
C PHE A 15 -3.41 -1.73 1.34
N ALA A 16 -3.68 -0.78 2.26
CA ALA A 16 -4.57 0.35 1.98
C ALA A 16 -4.05 1.27 0.86
N GLY A 17 -2.75 1.56 0.85
CA GLY A 17 -2.16 2.44 -0.17
C GLY A 17 -2.09 1.80 -1.55
N ILE A 18 -1.82 0.49 -1.60
CA ILE A 18 -1.89 -0.30 -2.85
C ILE A 18 -3.33 -0.30 -3.38
N ALA A 19 -4.31 -0.59 -2.52
CA ALA A 19 -5.72 -0.59 -2.91
C ALA A 19 -6.16 0.78 -3.43
N ALA A 20 -5.86 1.86 -2.71
CA ALA A 20 -6.17 3.22 -3.14
C ALA A 20 -5.50 3.56 -4.48
N THR A 21 -4.22 3.20 -4.67
CA THR A 21 -3.51 3.42 -5.93
C THR A 21 -4.13 2.65 -7.08
N ALA A 22 -4.54 1.39 -6.85
CA ALA A 22 -5.19 0.56 -7.85
C ALA A 22 -6.54 1.15 -8.25
N SER A 23 -7.41 1.46 -7.28
CA SER A 23 -8.73 2.04 -7.55
C SER A 23 -8.66 3.37 -8.29
N LEU A 24 -7.75 4.27 -7.90
CA LEU A 24 -7.58 5.56 -8.59
C LEU A 24 -7.04 5.39 -10.02
N LYS A 25 -6.20 4.38 -10.26
CA LYS A 25 -5.73 4.06 -11.62
C LYS A 25 -6.83 3.45 -12.48
N GLU A 26 -7.66 2.59 -11.91
CA GLU A 26 -8.79 1.95 -12.58
C GLU A 26 -9.88 2.96 -12.96
N GLU A 27 -10.26 3.87 -12.04
CA GLU A 27 -11.21 4.95 -12.32
C GLU A 27 -10.71 5.87 -13.45
N GLY A 28 -9.40 6.07 -13.54
CA GLY A 28 -8.78 6.89 -14.56
C GLY A 28 -8.97 8.40 -14.34
N GLY A 29 -8.41 9.22 -15.23
CA GLY A 29 -8.50 10.69 -15.11
C GLY A 29 -7.59 11.33 -14.05
N PHE A 30 -6.83 10.53 -13.30
CA PHE A 30 -5.87 11.00 -12.29
C PHE A 30 -4.41 10.72 -12.70
N ASP A 31 -3.50 11.52 -12.17
CA ASP A 31 -2.05 11.29 -12.19
C ASP A 31 -1.61 10.88 -10.77
N VAL A 32 -1.49 9.58 -10.55
CA VAL A 32 -1.37 8.99 -9.21
C VAL A 32 0.07 8.54 -8.96
N ILE A 33 0.66 9.02 -7.87
CA ILE A 33 1.99 8.61 -7.41
C ILE A 33 1.86 8.06 -5.99
N CYS A 34 2.37 6.85 -5.77
CA CYS A 34 2.46 6.25 -4.45
C CYS A 34 3.89 6.40 -3.92
N PHE A 35 4.03 6.93 -2.72
CA PHE A 35 5.30 7.08 -2.02
C PHE A 35 5.35 6.07 -0.87
N GLU A 36 6.28 5.13 -0.95
CA GLU A 36 6.55 4.16 0.11
C GLU A 36 7.90 4.49 0.74
N LYS A 37 7.95 4.52 2.08
CA LYS A 37 9.15 4.87 2.84
C LYS A 37 10.24 3.82 2.66
N THR A 38 9.85 2.55 2.61
CA THR A 38 10.77 1.41 2.55
C THR A 38 11.03 0.95 1.12
N SER A 39 11.94 0.00 0.93
CA SER A 39 12.28 -0.53 -0.40
C SER A 39 11.29 -1.57 -0.93
N LYS A 40 10.27 -1.95 -0.14
CA LYS A 40 9.29 -3.00 -0.49
C LYS A 40 7.88 -2.56 -0.11
N TYR A 41 6.91 -2.96 -0.93
CA TYR A 41 5.50 -2.82 -0.60
C TYR A 41 5.05 -3.85 0.45
N GLY A 42 3.82 -3.70 0.95
CA GLY A 42 3.18 -4.63 1.88
C GLY A 42 3.04 -4.09 3.30
N GLY A 43 3.77 -3.02 3.65
CA GLY A 43 3.66 -2.36 4.95
C GLY A 43 3.87 -3.33 6.11
N THR A 44 2.86 -3.45 6.98
CA THR A 44 2.85 -4.37 8.13
C THR A 44 3.13 -5.82 7.75
N TRP A 45 2.61 -6.30 6.61
CA TRP A 45 2.75 -7.71 6.20
C TRP A 45 4.10 -8.03 5.55
N CYS A 46 4.96 -7.03 5.34
CA CYS A 46 6.33 -7.25 4.91
C CYS A 46 7.22 -7.49 6.15
N TYR A 47 7.42 -8.76 6.51
CA TYR A 47 8.35 -9.13 7.58
C TYR A 47 9.77 -8.59 7.30
N ARG A 48 10.42 -8.09 8.35
CA ARG A 48 11.81 -7.62 8.39
C ARG A 48 12.44 -8.11 9.69
N GLU A 49 13.71 -8.48 9.65
CA GLU A 49 14.44 -8.95 10.84
C GLU A 49 14.62 -7.84 11.87
N GLU A 50 14.96 -6.63 11.39
CA GLU A 50 15.13 -5.43 12.19
C GLU A 50 13.92 -4.51 12.04
N SER A 51 13.51 -3.87 13.14
CA SER A 51 12.46 -2.86 13.11
C SER A 51 13.01 -1.51 12.62
N GLU A 52 12.18 -0.77 11.90
CA GLU A 52 12.52 0.56 11.39
C GLU A 52 11.55 1.58 12.00
N GLU A 53 12.09 2.71 12.48
CA GLU A 53 11.26 3.75 13.09
C GLU A 53 10.17 4.24 12.13
N GLY A 54 8.93 4.35 12.62
CA GLY A 54 7.80 4.78 11.80
C GLY A 54 7.34 3.78 10.75
N VAL A 55 7.83 2.54 10.78
CA VAL A 55 7.36 1.42 9.95
C VAL A 55 6.79 0.34 10.87
N PRO A 56 5.57 -0.17 10.63
CA PRO A 56 5.04 -1.29 11.41
C PRO A 56 5.85 -2.57 11.19
N SER A 57 6.05 -3.35 12.25
CA SER A 57 6.75 -4.64 12.24
C SER A 57 5.83 -5.78 12.66
N ILE A 58 6.12 -6.99 12.19
CA ILE A 58 5.46 -8.23 12.57
C ILE A 58 6.48 -9.28 13.00
N MET A 59 6.03 -10.33 13.67
CA MET A 59 6.86 -11.48 14.04
C MET A 59 7.01 -12.43 12.83
N PRO A 60 8.11 -13.20 12.75
CA PRO A 60 8.28 -14.19 11.69
C PRO A 60 7.18 -15.28 11.70
N THR A 61 6.55 -15.50 12.86
CA THR A 61 5.49 -16.50 13.05
C THR A 61 4.08 -15.91 12.97
N THR A 62 3.93 -14.65 12.55
CA THR A 62 2.62 -14.03 12.39
C THR A 62 1.83 -14.74 11.28
N ILE A 63 0.63 -15.22 11.63
CA ILE A 63 -0.33 -15.81 10.69
C ILE A 63 -1.57 -14.92 10.59
N ILE A 64 -2.26 -14.98 9.45
CA ILE A 64 -3.56 -14.32 9.26
C ILE A 64 -4.57 -15.01 10.19
N ASN A 65 -5.28 -14.20 10.98
CA ASN A 65 -6.32 -14.65 11.92
C ASN A 65 -7.73 -14.67 11.31
N HIS A 66 -7.87 -14.24 10.06
CA HIS A 66 -9.09 -14.30 9.27
C HIS A 66 -8.98 -15.42 8.22
N SER A 67 -10.12 -15.98 7.81
CA SER A 67 -10.15 -16.99 6.76
C SER A 67 -9.74 -16.37 5.43
N LYS A 68 -8.95 -17.11 4.64
CA LYS A 68 -8.56 -16.73 3.29
C LYS A 68 -9.77 -16.35 2.40
N GLU A 69 -10.89 -17.02 2.59
CA GLU A 69 -12.10 -16.84 1.76
C GLU A 69 -12.99 -15.66 2.20
N MET A 70 -12.57 -14.89 3.21
CA MET A 70 -13.34 -13.75 3.74
C MET A 70 -12.78 -12.38 3.33
N GLU A 71 -11.67 -12.33 2.58
CA GLU A 71 -10.90 -11.11 2.31
C GLU A 71 -10.82 -10.75 0.80
N LEU A 72 -11.66 -11.38 -0.04
CA LEU A 72 -11.83 -11.07 -1.47
C LEU A 72 -13.26 -10.66 -1.80
#